data_AF-A0A926V2V8-F1
#
_entry.id   AF-A0A926V2V8-F1
#
_cell.length_a   1.000
_cell.length_b   1.000
_cell.length_c   1.000
_cell.angle_alpha   90.00
_cell.angle_beta   90.00
_cell.angle_gamma   90.00
#
_symmetry.space_group_name_H-M   'P 1'
#
loop_
_entity.id
_entity.type
_entity.pdbx_description
1 polymer ?
#
loop_
_entity_poly.entity_id
_entity_poly.type
_entity_poly.pdbx_seq_one_letter_code
_entity_poly.pdbx_strand_id
1 'polypeptide(L)'
;MGIPLDIYILYRLQREEAGCEHFLLLKVERPGFRNAIEPEYEAAIATAEHKQAHLLSIYQTQVLPHECPGKHLLARVGELQSRPVGEELLEDGGGFYVELWVAETRFGHPWVVMGTARNEEEFWQRVEEDEDLVSLGAIRPAVKRRVWFLTEHRKAG
;
A
#
# COMPACT_ATOMS: atom_id res chain seq x y z
N MET A 1 2.96 25.97 4.05
CA MET A 1 1.81 25.04 3.89
C MET A 1 2.41 23.65 3.82
N GLY A 2 1.86 22.66 4.53
CA GLY A 2 2.36 21.29 4.41
C GLY A 2 2.01 20.70 3.05
N ILE A 3 2.79 19.73 2.60
CA ILE A 3 2.51 18.97 1.38
C ILE A 3 1.76 17.69 1.80
N PRO A 4 0.63 17.35 1.15
CA PRO A 4 -0.05 16.08 1.39
C PRO A 4 0.87 14.90 1.02
N LEU A 5 0.66 13.76 1.66
CA LEU A 5 1.49 12.58 1.46
C LEU A 5 0.61 11.37 1.17
N ASP A 6 0.82 10.75 0.01
CA ASP A 6 0.28 9.44 -0.31
C ASP A 6 1.04 8.35 0.45
N ILE A 7 0.28 7.48 1.11
CA ILE A 7 0.80 6.34 1.87
C ILE A 7 0.19 5.07 1.28
N TYR A 8 1.06 4.19 0.78
CA TYR A 8 0.71 2.89 0.26
C TYR A 8 0.99 1.83 1.33
N ILE A 9 -0.02 1.05 1.72
CA ILE A 9 0.07 0.11 2.84
C ILE A 9 -0.34 -1.27 2.35
N LEU A 10 0.59 -2.23 2.40
CA LEU A 10 0.35 -3.60 2.02
C LEU A 10 0.02 -4.45 3.24
N TYR A 11 -1.12 -5.12 3.17
CA TYR A 11 -1.60 -6.07 4.15
C TYR A 11 -1.64 -7.48 3.57
N ARG A 12 -1.42 -8.45 4.47
CA ARG A 12 -1.70 -9.87 4.27
C ARG A 12 -2.84 -10.30 5.17
N LEU A 13 -3.80 -11.02 4.61
CA LEU A 13 -4.92 -11.64 5.32
C LEU A 13 -4.85 -13.15 5.10
N GLN A 14 -4.61 -13.90 6.17
CA GLN A 14 -4.39 -15.35 6.10
C GLN A 14 -5.40 -16.12 6.96
N ARG A 15 -5.81 -17.29 6.51
CA ARG A 15 -6.59 -18.24 7.32
C ARG A 15 -5.94 -19.62 7.21
N GLU A 16 -5.23 -19.99 8.27
CA GLU A 16 -4.42 -21.21 8.33
C GLU A 16 -5.24 -22.47 8.08
N GLU A 17 -6.43 -22.58 8.70
CA GLU A 17 -7.32 -23.74 8.57
C GLU A 17 -7.72 -24.06 7.13
N ALA A 18 -7.83 -23.04 6.27
CA ALA A 18 -8.20 -23.19 4.87
C ALA A 18 -7.01 -23.05 3.92
N GLY A 19 -5.81 -22.77 4.43
CA GLY A 19 -4.62 -22.51 3.62
C GLY A 19 -4.77 -21.34 2.64
N CYS A 20 -5.61 -20.35 2.93
CA CYS A 20 -5.81 -19.20 2.05
C CYS A 20 -5.03 -17.96 2.51
N GLU A 21 -4.49 -17.23 1.54
CA GLU A 21 -3.73 -15.99 1.71
C GLU A 21 -4.26 -14.96 0.70
N HIS A 22 -4.57 -13.77 1.19
CA HIS A 22 -5.06 -12.64 0.40
C HIS A 22 -4.20 -11.41 0.70
N PHE A 23 -3.96 -10.58 -0.32
CA PHE A 23 -3.22 -9.34 -0.16
C PHE A 23 -4.09 -8.15 -0.50
N LEU A 24 -3.97 -7.11 0.32
CA LEU A 24 -4.71 -5.85 0.20
C LEU A 24 -3.68 -4.71 0.17
N LEU A 25 -3.71 -3.91 -0.89
CA LEU A 25 -2.97 -2.66 -0.97
C LEU A 25 -3.93 -1.50 -0.74
N LEU A 26 -3.68 -0.70 0.29
CA LEU A 26 -4.39 0.55 0.54
C LEU A 26 -3.57 1.73 0.07
N LYS A 27 -4.20 2.71 -0.58
CA LYS A 27 -3.66 4.08 -0.73
C LYS A 27 -4.50 5.01 0.15
N VAL A 28 -3.85 5.76 1.02
CA VAL A 28 -4.47 6.82 1.83
C VAL A 28 -3.66 8.10 1.73
N GLU A 29 -4.33 9.25 1.71
CA GLU A 29 -3.67 10.55 1.75
C GLU A 29 -3.64 11.08 3.19
N ARG A 30 -2.43 11.37 3.69
CA ARG A 30 -2.22 12.17 4.90
C ARG A 30 -2.24 13.65 4.52
N PRO A 31 -3.11 14.48 5.14
CA PRO A 31 -3.12 15.91 4.88
C PRO A 31 -1.77 16.58 5.18
N GLY A 32 -1.45 17.64 4.44
CA GLY A 32 -0.31 18.49 4.74
C GLY A 32 -0.52 19.30 6.03
N PHE A 33 0.51 19.39 6.86
CA PHE A 33 0.51 20.18 8.10
C PHE A 33 1.73 21.10 8.16
N ARG A 34 1.69 22.11 9.03
CA ARG A 34 2.87 22.95 9.29
C ARG A 34 3.75 22.28 10.34
N ASN A 35 5.01 22.00 10.00
CA ASN A 35 5.97 21.34 10.91
C ASN A 35 6.15 22.05 12.27
N ALA A 36 5.86 23.35 12.35
CA ALA A 36 5.95 24.14 13.58
C ALA A 36 4.71 24.02 14.49
N ILE A 37 3.67 23.28 14.08
CA ILE A 37 2.38 23.19 14.79
C ILE A 37 2.04 21.73 15.05
N GLU A 38 2.35 21.27 16.25
CA GLU A 38 2.14 19.90 16.71
C GLU A 38 0.67 19.43 16.60
N PRO A 39 -0.36 20.22 16.99
CA PRO A 39 -1.75 19.79 16.81
C PRO A 39 -2.15 19.51 15.36
N GLU A 40 -1.54 20.18 14.38
CA GLU A 40 -1.80 19.90 12.95
C GLU A 40 -1.16 18.59 12.50
N TYR A 41 0.03 18.28 13.03
CA TYR A 41 0.69 17.00 12.80
C TYR A 41 -0.16 15.85 13.34
N GLU A 42 -0.60 15.93 14.60
CA GLU A 42 -1.45 14.89 15.21
C GLU A 42 -2.76 14.70 14.45
N ALA A 43 -3.43 15.79 14.07
CA ALA A 43 -4.66 15.73 13.29
C ALA A 43 -4.46 15.09 11.91
N ALA A 44 -3.34 15.39 11.23
CA ALA A 44 -3.01 14.79 9.94
C ALA A 44 -2.78 13.28 10.06
N ILE A 45 -2.04 12.83 11.08
CA ILE A 45 -1.81 11.41 11.35
C ILE A 45 -3.13 10.71 11.67
N ALA A 46 -3.93 11.25 12.58
CA ALA A 46 -5.23 10.68 12.95
C ALA A 46 -6.18 10.56 11.75
N THR A 47 -6.13 11.52 10.84
CA THR A 47 -6.91 11.48 9.59
C THR A 47 -6.49 10.30 8.72
N ALA A 48 -5.19 10.09 8.49
CA ALA A 48 -4.69 8.98 7.69
C ALA A 48 -5.02 7.61 8.32
N GLU A 49 -4.85 7.47 9.64
CA GLU A 49 -5.18 6.25 10.39
C GLU A 49 -6.68 5.93 10.32
N HIS A 50 -7.54 6.94 10.43
CA HIS A 50 -8.98 6.78 10.29
C HIS A 50 -9.37 6.27 8.90
N LYS A 51 -8.81 6.89 7.84
CA LYS A 51 -9.04 6.47 6.44
C LYS A 51 -8.57 5.04 6.19
N GLN A 52 -7.39 4.69 6.70
CA GLN A 52 -6.82 3.35 6.61
C GLN A 52 -7.73 2.31 7.30
N ALA A 53 -8.17 2.58 8.54
CA ALA A 53 -9.08 1.70 9.27
C ALA A 53 -10.42 1.52 8.55
N HIS A 54 -10.95 2.60 7.97
CA HIS A 54 -12.19 2.56 7.19
C HIS A 54 -12.07 1.68 5.93
N LEU A 55 -11.03 1.88 5.11
CA LEU A 55 -10.80 1.09 3.89
C LEU A 55 -10.54 -0.39 4.21
N LEU A 56 -9.77 -0.67 5.26
CA LEU A 56 -9.53 -2.02 5.75
C LEU A 56 -10.84 -2.71 6.17
N SER A 57 -11.70 -1.99 6.90
CA SER A 57 -13.03 -2.48 7.30
C SER A 57 -13.91 -2.80 6.10
N ILE A 58 -13.93 -1.93 5.07
CA ILE A 58 -14.64 -2.19 3.81
C ILE A 58 -14.17 -3.50 3.19
N TYR A 59 -12.85 -3.70 3.05
CA TYR A 59 -12.33 -4.93 2.47
C TYR A 59 -12.74 -6.16 3.28
N GLN A 60 -12.57 -6.13 4.59
CA GLN A 60 -12.85 -7.26 5.49
C GLN A 60 -14.34 -7.60 5.60
N THR A 61 -15.24 -6.64 5.39
CA THR A 61 -16.69 -6.83 5.59
C THR A 61 -17.49 -6.94 4.29
N GLN A 62 -17.01 -6.36 3.19
CA GLN A 62 -17.76 -6.25 1.94
C GLN A 62 -17.06 -6.86 0.72
N VAL A 63 -15.76 -7.15 0.78
CA VAL A 63 -15.03 -7.71 -0.37
C VAL A 63 -14.60 -9.14 -0.06
N LEU A 64 -13.73 -9.30 0.94
CA LEU A 64 -13.15 -10.59 1.28
C LEU A 64 -14.20 -11.65 1.63
N PRO A 65 -15.30 -11.38 2.35
CA PRO A 65 -16.30 -12.42 2.66
C PRO A 65 -17.00 -13.00 1.44
N HIS A 66 -17.11 -12.24 0.34
CA HIS A 66 -17.70 -12.75 -0.91
C HIS A 66 -16.74 -13.68 -1.66
N GLU A 67 -15.44 -13.49 -1.50
CA GLU A 67 -14.40 -14.31 -2.16
C GLU A 67 -13.94 -15.49 -1.30
N CYS A 68 -13.76 -15.25 0.01
CA CYS A 68 -13.28 -16.22 0.97
C CYS A 68 -13.96 -15.97 2.33
N PRO A 69 -15.12 -16.60 2.59
CA PRO A 69 -15.85 -16.40 3.83
C PRO A 69 -15.08 -17.00 5.01
N GLY A 70 -14.95 -16.24 6.10
CA GLY A 70 -14.29 -16.69 7.33
C GLY A 70 -13.40 -15.62 7.95
N LYS A 71 -12.96 -15.87 9.18
CA LYS A 71 -12.06 -14.96 9.89
C LYS A 71 -10.63 -15.14 9.38
N HIS A 72 -10.01 -14.03 8.98
CA HIS A 72 -8.62 -13.98 8.56
C HIS A 72 -7.78 -13.22 9.58
N LEU A 73 -6.57 -13.70 9.83
CA LEU A 73 -5.54 -13.00 10.59
C LEU A 73 -4.92 -11.93 9.68
N LEU A 74 -4.91 -10.70 10.17
CA LEU A 74 -4.36 -9.55 9.47
C LEU A 74 -2.91 -9.31 9.91
N ALA A 75 -2.00 -9.13 8.95
CA ALA A 75 -0.63 -8.71 9.19
C ALA A 75 -0.25 -7.59 8.22
N ARG A 76 0.41 -6.54 8.71
CA ARG A 76 1.02 -5.50 7.87
C ARG A 76 2.29 -6.08 7.25
N VAL A 77 2.38 -6.07 5.93
CA VAL A 77 3.57 -6.54 5.20
C VAL A 77 4.58 -5.40 5.10
N GLY A 78 4.12 -4.22 4.69
CA GLY A 78 4.97 -3.03 4.60
C GLY A 78 4.22 -1.80 4.12
N GLU A 79 4.94 -0.69 4.04
CA GLU A 79 4.47 0.58 3.54
C GLU A 79 5.48 1.31 2.66
N LEU A 80 4.96 2.15 1.76
CA LEU A 80 5.71 3.10 0.95
C LEU A 80 5.06 4.48 1.12
N GLN A 81 5.86 5.46 1.54
CA GLN A 81 5.48 6.87 1.68
C GLN A 81 6.14 7.72 0.60
N SER A 82 6.07 7.23 -0.64
CA SER A 82 6.57 7.87 -1.85
C SER A 82 5.73 7.39 -3.03
N ARG A 83 6.02 7.90 -4.22
CA ARG A 83 5.39 7.44 -5.45
C ARG A 83 5.78 5.98 -5.72
N PRO A 84 4.83 5.05 -5.90
CA PRO A 84 5.13 3.67 -6.24
C PRO A 84 5.68 3.58 -7.66
N VAL A 85 6.36 2.46 -7.95
CA VAL A 85 6.78 2.14 -9.32
C VAL A 85 5.54 1.96 -10.20
N GLY A 86 5.53 2.59 -11.37
CA GLY A 86 4.43 2.48 -12.34
C GLY A 86 3.25 3.42 -12.08
N GLU A 87 2.32 3.48 -13.04
CA GLU A 87 1.25 4.48 -13.05
C GLU A 87 -0.11 3.95 -12.59
N GLU A 88 -0.30 2.63 -12.60
CA GLU A 88 -1.59 1.98 -12.28
C GLU A 88 -2.07 2.28 -10.86
N LEU A 89 -1.14 2.56 -9.94
CA LEU A 89 -1.40 2.89 -8.53
C LEU A 89 -1.55 4.39 -8.26
N LEU A 90 -1.36 5.21 -9.29
CA LEU A 90 -1.43 6.67 -9.20
C LEU A 90 -2.81 7.19 -9.55
N GLU A 91 -3.59 6.44 -10.34
CA GLU A 91 -4.97 6.80 -10.63
C GLU A 91 -5.81 6.85 -9.34
N ASP A 92 -6.75 7.79 -9.28
CA ASP A 92 -7.75 7.91 -8.20
C ASP A 92 -8.82 6.81 -8.26
N GLY A 93 -8.50 5.64 -8.81
CA GLY A 93 -9.40 4.52 -8.91
C GLY A 93 -8.94 3.36 -8.05
N GLY A 94 -9.81 2.88 -7.17
CA GLY A 94 -9.63 1.59 -6.47
C GLY A 94 -10.70 0.56 -6.83
N GLY A 95 -10.57 -0.65 -6.26
CA GLY A 95 -11.55 -1.72 -6.36
C GLY A 95 -11.26 -2.77 -7.42
N PHE A 96 -9.99 -3.07 -7.67
CA PHE A 96 -9.56 -4.07 -8.64
C PHE A 96 -8.29 -4.80 -8.19
N TYR A 97 -7.99 -5.91 -8.86
CA TYR A 97 -6.75 -6.65 -8.65
C TYR A 97 -5.61 -6.04 -9.48
N VAL A 98 -4.43 -5.97 -8.88
CA VAL A 98 -3.17 -5.61 -9.56
C VAL A 98 -2.06 -6.60 -9.21
N GLU A 99 -1.12 -6.74 -10.14
CA GLU A 99 0.11 -7.49 -9.94
C GLU A 99 1.20 -6.54 -9.41
N LEU A 100 1.52 -6.67 -8.13
CA LEU A 100 2.43 -5.80 -7.39
C LEU A 100 3.78 -6.50 -7.18
N TRP A 101 4.86 -5.82 -7.52
CA TRP A 101 6.20 -6.18 -7.07
C TRP A 101 6.49 -5.49 -5.74
N VAL A 102 7.10 -6.23 -4.82
CA VAL A 102 7.43 -5.74 -3.48
C VAL A 102 8.86 -6.15 -3.14
N ALA A 103 9.70 -5.19 -2.81
CA ALA A 103 11.06 -5.39 -2.35
C ALA A 103 11.22 -4.89 -0.92
N GLU A 104 11.89 -5.68 -0.09
CA GLU A 104 12.31 -5.23 1.23
C GLU A 104 13.37 -4.13 1.11
N THR A 105 13.48 -3.30 2.13
CA THR A 105 14.54 -2.28 2.20
C THR A 105 15.56 -2.63 3.27
N ARG A 106 16.77 -2.09 3.14
CA ARG A 106 17.79 -2.16 4.20
C ARG A 106 17.39 -1.50 5.52
N PHE A 107 16.33 -0.68 5.51
CA PHE A 107 15.79 -0.02 6.69
C PHE A 107 14.85 -0.93 7.51
N GLY A 108 14.51 -2.11 6.98
CA GLY A 108 13.66 -3.08 7.65
C GLY A 108 12.19 -2.66 7.75
N HIS A 109 11.40 -3.47 8.47
CA HIS A 109 9.97 -3.23 8.63
C HIS A 109 9.69 -1.86 9.28
N PRO A 110 8.70 -1.09 8.78
CA PRO A 110 7.71 -1.44 7.75
C PRO A 110 8.10 -1.08 6.30
N TRP A 111 9.31 -0.59 6.05
CA TRP A 111 9.64 0.07 4.79
C TRP A 111 9.88 -0.91 3.64
N VAL A 112 9.11 -0.76 2.58
CA VAL A 112 9.26 -1.53 1.33
C VAL A 112 9.20 -0.60 0.12
N VAL A 113 9.81 -1.02 -0.98
CA VAL A 113 9.57 -0.42 -2.29
C VAL A 113 8.60 -1.32 -3.05
N MET A 114 7.56 -0.73 -3.64
CA MET A 114 6.53 -1.48 -4.32
C MET A 114 6.03 -0.77 -5.57
N GLY A 115 5.43 -1.52 -6.48
CA GLY A 115 4.74 -0.97 -7.62
C GLY A 115 4.47 -1.98 -8.73
N THR A 116 3.95 -1.51 -9.85
CA THR A 116 3.55 -2.35 -10.98
C THR A 116 4.60 -2.30 -12.09
N ALA A 117 4.91 -3.48 -12.63
CA ALA A 117 5.84 -3.69 -13.74
C ALA A 117 5.57 -5.05 -14.39
N ARG A 118 5.91 -5.22 -15.67
CA ARG A 118 5.63 -6.45 -16.42
C ARG A 118 6.42 -7.63 -15.87
N ASN A 119 7.65 -7.37 -15.45
CA ASN A 119 8.56 -8.36 -14.86
C ASN A 119 9.46 -7.72 -13.78
N GLU A 120 10.25 -8.54 -13.10
CA GLU A 120 11.13 -8.08 -12.02
C GLU A 120 12.24 -7.14 -12.53
N GLU A 121 12.76 -7.39 -13.73
CA GLU A 121 13.81 -6.59 -14.35
C GLU A 121 13.34 -5.15 -14.60
N GLU A 122 12.16 -4.97 -15.19
CA GLU A 122 11.54 -3.66 -15.40
C GLU A 122 11.24 -2.95 -14.08
N PHE A 123 10.80 -3.69 -13.05
CA PHE A 123 10.62 -3.12 -11.71
C PHE A 123 11.93 -2.51 -11.20
N TRP A 124 13.02 -3.28 -11.24
CA TRP A 124 14.31 -2.80 -10.76
C TRP A 124 14.90 -1.70 -11.62
N GLN A 125 14.73 -1.76 -12.94
CA GLN A 125 15.15 -0.68 -13.83
C GLN A 125 14.50 0.64 -13.41
N ARG A 126 13.19 0.65 -13.16
CA ARG A 126 12.47 1.85 -12.71
C ARG A 126 12.88 2.31 -11.32
N VAL A 127 13.18 1.38 -10.40
CA VAL A 127 13.71 1.74 -9.08
C VAL A 127 15.08 2.41 -9.19
N GLU A 128 15.93 1.94 -10.10
CA GLU A 128 17.29 2.47 -10.31
C GLU A 128 17.29 3.81 -11.07
N GLU A 129 16.25 4.09 -11.87
CA GLU A 129 16.05 5.35 -12.59
C GLU A 129 15.44 6.47 -11.73
N ASP A 130 14.88 6.15 -10.56
CA ASP A 130 14.22 7.09 -9.65
C ASP A 130 15.08 7.32 -8.38
N GLU A 131 15.67 8.51 -8.26
CA GLU A 131 16.56 8.86 -7.14
C GLU A 131 15.89 8.72 -5.76
N ASP A 132 14.59 9.02 -5.66
CA ASP A 132 13.85 8.89 -4.41
C ASP A 132 13.74 7.42 -4.02
N LEU A 133 13.45 6.53 -4.98
CA LEU A 133 13.35 5.09 -4.74
C LEU A 133 14.72 4.44 -4.46
N VAL A 134 15.78 4.86 -5.15
CA VAL A 134 17.16 4.43 -4.86
C VAL A 134 17.52 4.75 -3.40
N SER A 135 17.13 5.94 -2.91
CA SER A 135 17.44 6.38 -1.55
C SER A 135 16.83 5.47 -0.48
N LEU A 136 15.71 4.80 -0.80
CA LEU A 136 15.03 3.85 0.08
C LEU A 136 15.80 2.53 0.23
N GLY A 137 16.85 2.28 -0.56
CA GLY A 137 17.75 1.15 -0.36
C GLY A 137 17.06 -0.21 -0.44
N ALA A 138 16.21 -0.39 -1.46
CA ALA A 138 15.55 -1.65 -1.77
C ALA A 138 16.57 -2.77 -2.06
N ILE A 139 16.23 -4.00 -1.67
CA ILE A 139 17.09 -5.18 -1.75
C ILE A 139 16.46 -6.22 -2.67
N ARG A 140 17.26 -6.78 -3.57
CA ARG A 140 16.88 -7.90 -4.45
C ARG A 140 16.79 -9.23 -3.66
N PRO A 141 15.90 -10.16 -4.03
CA PRO A 141 14.90 -10.07 -5.11
C PRO A 141 13.61 -9.37 -4.66
N ALA A 142 12.85 -8.85 -5.63
CA ALA A 142 11.48 -8.42 -5.41
C ALA A 142 10.52 -9.61 -5.55
N VAL A 143 9.42 -9.59 -4.81
CA VAL A 143 8.42 -10.65 -4.84
C VAL A 143 7.15 -10.14 -5.51
N LYS A 144 6.66 -10.91 -6.49
CA LYS A 144 5.39 -10.64 -7.15
C LYS A 144 4.21 -11.12 -6.31
N ARG A 145 3.20 -10.27 -6.16
CA ARG A 145 1.97 -10.52 -5.40
C ARG A 145 0.78 -10.04 -6.21
N ARG A 146 -0.28 -10.84 -6.28
CA ARG A 146 -1.59 -10.36 -6.70
C ARG A 146 -2.26 -9.72 -5.50
N VAL A 147 -2.62 -8.44 -5.60
CA VAL A 147 -3.19 -7.66 -4.49
C VAL A 147 -4.50 -7.01 -4.92
N TRP A 148 -5.45 -6.89 -4.00
CA TRP A 148 -6.63 -6.05 -4.19
C TRP A 148 -6.27 -4.61 -3.83
N PHE A 149 -6.42 -3.68 -4.76
CA PHE A 149 -6.11 -2.26 -4.53
C PHE A 149 -7.35 -1.49 -4.09
N LEU A 150 -7.26 -0.75 -3.00
CA LEU A 150 -8.30 0.17 -2.52
C LEU A 150 -7.72 1.55 -2.22
N THR A 151 -8.49 2.57 -2.57
CA THR A 151 -8.27 3.97 -2.22
C THR A 151 -9.62 4.60 -1.89
N GLU A 152 -9.62 5.81 -1.34
CA GLU A 152 -10.84 6.55 -0.99
C GLU A 152 -11.75 6.82 -2.20
N HIS A 153 -11.14 6.95 -3.39
CA HIS A 153 -11.85 7.15 -4.64
C HIS A 153 -12.05 5.79 -5.34
N ARG A 154 -13.19 5.15 -5.08
CA ARG A 154 -13.57 3.90 -5.78
C ARG A 154 -14.03 4.26 -7.19
N LYS A 155 -13.55 3.58 -8.23
CA LYS A 155 -14.22 3.65 -9.54
C LYS A 155 -15.64 3.10 -9.34
N ALA A 156 -16.65 3.94 -9.54
CA ALA A 156 -18.04 3.48 -9.58
C ALA A 156 -18.14 2.47 -10.72
N GLY A 157 -18.37 1.21 -10.36
CA GLY A 157 -18.67 0.14 -11.33
C GLY A 157 -20.07 0.28 -11.89
#